data_AF-A0A3N1XU62-F1
#
_entry.id   AF-A0A3N1XU62-F1
#
_cell.length_a   1.000
_cell.length_b   1.000
_cell.length_c   1.000
_cell.angle_alpha   90.00
_cell.angle_beta   90.00
_cell.angle_gamma   90.00
#
_symmetry.space_group_name_H-M   'P 1'
#
loop_
_entity.id
_entity.type
_entity.pdbx_description
1 polymer ?
#
loop_
_entity_poly.entity_id
_entity_poly.type
_entity_poly.pdbx_seq_one_letter_code
_entity_poly.pdbx_strand_id
1 'polypeptide(L)'
;MAETSRDAKRAQTAERIRDAARQQFGANGYEGTTIRSIAAAAGIDPSLVMQHFGSKAALFATAVQLPAVSDGGGERAAADHLLDVLGIRFDALPAETAALVRSMLTVPEATDTMRGYLDERVENLTRSLDGDDARLRAVMTVSGILGITITQHFLRLSAFEGASRDDLLRAAQGWVESLTTESRSPSR
;
A
#
# COMPACT_ATOMS: atom_id res chain seq x y z
N MET A 1 22.56 -23.67 -2.08
CA MET A 1 21.47 -24.04 -3.02
C MET A 1 20.19 -24.53 -2.34
N ALA A 2 20.25 -25.27 -1.22
CA ALA A 2 19.03 -25.74 -0.50
C ALA A 2 18.25 -24.63 0.24
N GLU A 3 18.94 -23.59 0.70
CA GLU A 3 18.38 -22.47 1.47
C GLU A 3 17.50 -21.55 0.59
N THR A 4 18.00 -21.18 -0.59
CA THR A 4 17.26 -20.44 -1.63
C THR A 4 15.96 -21.13 -2.06
N SER A 5 15.89 -22.47 -2.02
CA SER A 5 14.68 -23.23 -2.37
C SER A 5 13.62 -23.23 -1.25
N ARG A 6 14.04 -23.19 0.02
CA ARG A 6 13.13 -23.10 1.17
C ARG A 6 12.53 -21.70 1.27
N ASP A 7 13.33 -20.66 1.04
CA ASP A 7 12.86 -19.27 1.05
C ASP A 7 11.89 -19.00 -0.09
N ALA A 8 12.17 -19.51 -1.30
CA ALA A 8 11.25 -19.42 -2.44
C ALA A 8 9.90 -20.09 -2.16
N LYS A 9 9.91 -21.29 -1.54
CA LYS A 9 8.66 -21.98 -1.14
C LYS A 9 7.90 -21.21 -0.07
N ARG A 10 8.61 -20.63 0.91
CA ARG A 10 7.99 -19.80 1.96
C ARG A 10 7.35 -18.54 1.38
N ALA A 11 8.02 -17.88 0.43
CA ALA A 11 7.49 -16.72 -0.28
C ALA A 11 6.25 -17.08 -1.12
N GLN A 12 6.29 -18.20 -1.84
CA GLN A 12 5.13 -18.69 -2.61
C GLN A 12 3.91 -18.98 -1.72
N THR A 13 4.12 -19.61 -0.56
CA THR A 13 3.05 -19.84 0.42
C THR A 13 2.52 -18.52 0.98
N ALA A 14 3.40 -17.58 1.32
CA ALA A 14 2.99 -16.26 1.81
C ALA A 14 2.12 -15.52 0.78
N GLU A 15 2.50 -15.56 -0.51
CA GLU A 15 1.72 -14.90 -1.56
C GLU A 15 0.34 -15.54 -1.75
N ARG A 16 0.26 -16.87 -1.76
CA ARG A 16 -1.03 -17.58 -1.80
C ARG A 16 -1.94 -17.18 -0.64
N ILE A 17 -1.39 -17.00 0.57
CA ILE A 17 -2.17 -16.56 1.73
C ILE A 17 -2.64 -15.12 1.55
N ARG A 18 -1.79 -14.21 1.04
CA ARG A 18 -2.17 -12.81 0.78
C ARG A 18 -3.28 -12.70 -0.26
N ASP A 19 -3.21 -13.49 -1.34
CA ASP A 19 -4.24 -13.51 -2.38
C ASP A 19 -5.58 -14.00 -1.83
N ALA A 20 -5.56 -15.10 -1.07
CA ALA A 20 -6.75 -15.60 -0.40
C ALA A 20 -7.31 -14.59 0.61
N ALA A 21 -6.44 -13.91 1.38
CA ALA A 21 -6.85 -12.88 2.32
C ALA A 21 -7.51 -11.69 1.60
N ARG A 22 -6.92 -11.19 0.50
CA ARG A 22 -7.49 -10.13 -0.34
C ARG A 22 -8.90 -10.49 -0.78
N GLN A 23 -9.09 -11.68 -1.34
CA GLN A 23 -10.42 -12.15 -1.78
C GLN A 23 -11.42 -12.25 -0.62
N GLN A 24 -11.02 -12.87 0.49
CA GLN A 24 -11.91 -13.11 1.62
C GLN A 24 -12.33 -11.82 2.31
N PHE A 25 -11.38 -10.95 2.63
CA PHE A 25 -11.68 -9.65 3.21
C PHE A 25 -12.43 -8.74 2.23
N GLY A 26 -12.13 -8.86 0.93
CA GLY A 26 -12.83 -8.17 -0.13
C GLY A 26 -14.31 -8.49 -0.19
N ALA A 27 -14.64 -9.78 -0.13
CA ALA A 27 -16.00 -10.29 -0.24
C ALA A 27 -16.80 -10.16 1.07
N ASN A 28 -16.17 -10.40 2.22
CA ASN A 28 -16.87 -10.54 3.50
C ASN A 28 -16.58 -9.39 4.50
N GLY A 29 -15.74 -8.44 4.12
CA GLY A 29 -15.23 -7.40 5.02
C GLY A 29 -14.28 -7.93 6.09
N TYR A 30 -13.81 -7.03 6.96
CA TYR A 30 -12.92 -7.40 8.06
C TYR A 30 -13.60 -8.37 9.03
N GLU A 31 -14.77 -8.03 9.56
CA GLU A 31 -15.45 -8.82 10.61
C GLU A 31 -15.87 -10.22 10.12
N GLY A 32 -16.47 -10.30 8.93
CA GLY A 32 -16.98 -11.56 8.36
C GLY A 32 -15.91 -12.56 7.93
N THR A 33 -14.64 -12.16 7.89
CA THR A 33 -13.53 -13.02 7.48
C THR A 33 -12.85 -13.69 8.67
N THR A 34 -12.50 -14.98 8.57
CA THR A 34 -11.76 -15.69 9.62
C THR A 34 -10.44 -16.23 9.09
N ILE A 35 -9.47 -16.45 9.99
CA ILE A 35 -8.20 -17.12 9.61
C ILE A 35 -8.46 -18.50 9.01
N ARG A 36 -9.47 -19.23 9.50
CA ARG A 36 -9.86 -20.54 8.97
C ARG A 36 -10.42 -20.43 7.55
N SER A 37 -11.26 -19.43 7.25
CA SER A 37 -11.79 -19.26 5.89
C SER A 37 -10.70 -18.86 4.90
N ILE A 38 -9.75 -18.03 5.31
CA ILE A 38 -8.57 -17.70 4.50
C ILE A 38 -7.69 -18.93 4.27
N ALA A 39 -7.41 -19.71 5.31
CA ALA A 39 -6.60 -20.92 5.20
C ALA A 39 -7.23 -21.95 4.24
N ALA A 40 -8.55 -22.13 4.34
CA ALA A 40 -9.31 -22.98 3.43
C ALA A 40 -9.22 -22.48 1.97
N ALA A 41 -9.40 -21.18 1.74
CA ALA A 41 -9.27 -20.59 0.41
C ALA A 41 -7.83 -20.69 -0.15
N ALA A 42 -6.82 -20.56 0.71
CA ALA A 42 -5.41 -20.72 0.34
C ALA A 42 -5.00 -22.20 0.19
N GLY A 43 -5.83 -23.15 0.61
CA GLY A 43 -5.53 -24.59 0.60
C GLY A 43 -4.40 -24.97 1.56
N ILE A 44 -4.34 -24.35 2.75
CA ILE A 44 -3.32 -24.63 3.77
C ILE A 44 -3.92 -24.74 5.17
N ASP A 45 -3.11 -25.17 6.14
CA ASP A 45 -3.52 -25.24 7.54
C ASP A 45 -3.63 -23.84 8.20
N PRO A 46 -4.67 -23.57 9.02
CA PRO A 46 -4.82 -22.29 9.73
C PRO A 46 -3.62 -21.91 10.62
N SER A 47 -2.93 -22.88 11.21
CA SER A 47 -1.73 -22.63 12.01
C SER A 47 -0.58 -22.07 11.18
N LEU A 48 -0.46 -22.47 9.90
CA LEU A 48 0.54 -21.93 8.98
C LEU A 48 0.24 -20.46 8.65
N VAL A 49 -1.03 -20.08 8.50
CA VAL A 49 -1.40 -18.66 8.33
C VAL A 49 -0.92 -17.84 9.52
N MET A 50 -1.18 -18.32 10.74
CA MET A 50 -0.75 -17.66 11.97
C MET A 50 0.77 -17.65 12.13
N GLN A 51 1.47 -18.70 11.73
CA GLN A 51 2.93 -18.74 11.74
C GLN A 51 3.55 -17.73 10.77
N HIS A 52 2.91 -17.50 9.62
CA HIS A 52 3.40 -16.55 8.61
C HIS A 52 3.09 -15.08 8.97
N PHE A 53 1.91 -14.80 9.53
CA PHE A 53 1.41 -13.43 9.68
C PHE A 53 1.13 -13.01 11.13
N GLY A 54 1.11 -13.93 12.09
CA GLY A 54 0.94 -13.66 13.52
C GLY A 54 -0.49 -13.33 13.95
N SER A 55 -1.23 -12.53 13.20
CA SER A 55 -2.63 -12.16 13.52
C SER A 55 -3.48 -11.87 12.29
N LYS A 56 -4.81 -11.88 12.45
CA LYS A 56 -5.76 -11.45 11.42
C LYS A 56 -5.55 -9.99 11.02
N ALA A 57 -5.24 -9.13 11.99
CA ALA A 57 -4.93 -7.72 11.75
C ALA A 57 -3.66 -7.56 10.91
N ALA A 58 -2.57 -8.25 11.27
CA ALA A 58 -1.33 -8.22 10.50
C ALA A 58 -1.53 -8.80 9.09
N LEU A 59 -2.30 -9.89 8.94
CA LEU A 59 -2.65 -10.43 7.63
C LEU A 59 -3.48 -9.43 6.80
N PHE A 60 -4.47 -8.77 7.42
CA PHE A 60 -5.23 -7.71 6.78
C PHE A 60 -4.33 -6.58 6.28
N ALA A 61 -3.35 -6.14 7.08
CA ALA A 61 -2.36 -5.14 6.67
C ALA A 61 -1.67 -5.53 5.37
N THR A 62 -1.23 -6.79 5.27
CA THR A 62 -0.58 -7.32 4.05
C THR A 62 -1.53 -7.51 2.87
N ALA A 63 -2.83 -7.66 3.12
CA ALA A 63 -3.84 -7.74 2.07
C ALA A 63 -4.19 -6.35 1.50
N VAL A 64 -4.10 -5.29 2.32
CA VAL A 64 -4.31 -3.91 1.84
C VAL A 64 -3.08 -3.36 1.13
N GLN A 65 -1.91 -3.97 1.33
CA GLN A 65 -0.71 -3.66 0.55
C GLN A 65 -0.95 -3.97 -0.93
N LEU A 66 -0.98 -2.93 -1.75
CA LEU A 66 -0.70 -3.07 -3.17
C LEU A 66 0.78 -3.47 -3.30
N PRO A 67 1.14 -4.39 -4.22
CA PRO A 67 2.51 -4.86 -4.35
C PRO A 67 3.44 -3.66 -4.55
N ALA A 68 4.24 -3.37 -3.52
CA ALA A 68 5.31 -2.41 -3.62
C ALA A 68 6.45 -3.09 -4.39
N VAL A 69 6.86 -2.49 -5.50
CA VAL A 69 8.05 -2.91 -6.22
C VAL A 69 9.26 -2.37 -5.45
N SER A 70 10.12 -3.31 -5.04
CA SER A 70 11.42 -3.26 -4.37
C SER A 70 12.00 -1.91 -3.91
N ASP A 71 12.44 -1.91 -2.64
CA ASP A 71 13.37 -0.94 -2.05
C ASP A 71 14.68 -0.87 -2.86
N GLY A 72 14.89 0.25 -3.57
CA GLY A 72 16.13 0.62 -4.23
C GLY A 72 16.48 2.06 -3.87
N GLY A 73 17.71 2.32 -3.44
CA GLY A 73 18.11 3.55 -2.76
C GLY A 73 18.29 4.81 -3.63
N GLY A 74 18.25 5.97 -2.95
CA GLY A 74 18.49 7.32 -3.49
C GLY A 74 17.21 8.08 -3.85
N GLU A 75 17.25 9.42 -3.88
CA GLU A 75 16.10 10.28 -4.19
C GLU A 75 15.47 9.99 -5.55
N ARG A 76 16.30 9.66 -6.57
CA ARG A 76 15.82 9.29 -7.91
C ARG A 76 14.98 8.01 -7.87
N ALA A 77 15.45 7.02 -7.11
CA ALA A 77 14.74 5.76 -6.96
C ALA A 77 13.46 5.94 -6.12
N ALA A 78 13.45 6.86 -5.15
CA ALA A 78 12.25 7.24 -4.43
C ALA A 78 11.21 7.91 -5.36
N ALA A 79 11.65 8.82 -6.23
CA ALA A 79 10.76 9.47 -7.21
C ALA A 79 10.13 8.46 -8.17
N ASP A 80 10.95 7.58 -8.76
CA ASP A 80 10.48 6.53 -9.69
C ASP A 80 9.50 5.59 -8.98
N HIS A 81 9.81 5.17 -7.74
CA HIS A 81 8.92 4.34 -6.94
C HIS A 81 7.57 5.01 -6.63
N LEU A 82 7.58 6.31 -6.31
CA LEU A 82 6.34 7.06 -6.07
C LEU A 82 5.48 7.15 -7.33
N LEU A 83 6.10 7.32 -8.51
CA LEU A 83 5.38 7.30 -9.78
C LEU A 83 4.80 5.92 -10.10
N ASP A 84 5.51 4.84 -9.80
CA ASP A 84 4.98 3.47 -9.92
C ASP A 84 3.78 3.25 -9.02
N VAL A 85 3.88 3.67 -7.75
CA VAL A 85 2.77 3.59 -6.79
C VAL A 85 1.57 4.40 -7.29
N LEU A 86 1.78 5.62 -7.76
CA LEU A 86 0.72 6.46 -8.30
C LEU A 86 0.08 5.85 -9.55
N GLY A 87 0.88 5.25 -10.43
CA GLY A 87 0.36 4.51 -11.59
C GLY A 87 -0.61 3.42 -11.18
N ILE A 88 -0.26 2.63 -10.16
CA ILE A 88 -1.13 1.60 -9.59
C ILE A 88 -2.40 2.22 -8.98
N ARG A 89 -2.30 3.40 -8.33
CA ARG A 89 -3.47 4.08 -7.74
C ARG A 89 -4.37 4.74 -8.78
N PHE A 90 -3.84 5.14 -9.93
CA PHE A 90 -4.63 5.71 -11.01
C PHE A 90 -5.37 4.65 -11.82
N ASP A 91 -4.89 3.42 -11.82
CA ASP A 91 -5.61 2.27 -12.38
C ASP A 91 -6.83 1.89 -11.53
N ALA A 92 -7.74 1.09 -12.11
CA ALA A 92 -8.93 0.64 -11.41
C ALA A 92 -8.54 -0.16 -10.16
N LEU A 93 -9.08 0.24 -9.00
CA LEU A 93 -8.94 -0.56 -7.78
C LEU A 93 -9.76 -1.84 -7.91
N PRO A 94 -9.17 -3.03 -7.68
CA PRO A 94 -9.94 -4.26 -7.53
C PRO A 94 -11.04 -4.10 -6.47
N ALA A 95 -12.18 -4.74 -6.69
CA ALA A 95 -13.34 -4.62 -5.81
C ALA A 95 -12.99 -5.02 -4.36
N GLU A 96 -12.09 -5.99 -4.22
CA GLU A 96 -11.55 -6.50 -2.98
C GLU A 96 -10.75 -5.44 -2.24
N THR A 97 -9.82 -4.79 -2.93
CA THR A 97 -9.02 -3.68 -2.38
C THR A 97 -9.92 -2.50 -1.99
N ALA A 98 -10.96 -2.23 -2.78
CA ALA A 98 -11.92 -1.19 -2.44
C ALA A 98 -12.69 -1.50 -1.13
N ALA A 99 -13.07 -2.75 -0.90
CA ALA A 99 -13.73 -3.18 0.34
C ALA A 99 -12.79 -3.12 1.56
N LEU A 100 -11.51 -3.44 1.37
CA LEU A 100 -10.47 -3.25 2.39
C LEU A 100 -10.32 -1.77 2.79
N VAL A 101 -10.30 -0.88 1.81
CA VAL A 101 -10.24 0.58 2.05
C VAL A 101 -11.52 1.12 2.70
N ARG A 102 -12.70 0.54 2.44
CA ARG A 102 -13.88 0.87 3.25
C ARG A 102 -13.72 0.43 4.70
N SER A 103 -13.22 -0.78 4.91
CA SER A 103 -13.08 -1.36 6.26
C SER A 103 -12.17 -0.50 7.15
N MET A 104 -11.06 0.06 6.62
CA MET A 104 -10.20 0.96 7.41
C MET A 104 -10.88 2.27 7.86
N LEU A 105 -11.98 2.67 7.22
CA LEU A 105 -12.72 3.90 7.57
C LEU A 105 -13.87 3.63 8.57
N THR A 106 -14.31 2.38 8.69
CA THR A 106 -15.52 2.03 9.45
C THR A 106 -15.27 1.05 10.59
N VAL A 107 -14.14 0.34 10.59
CA VAL A 107 -13.80 -0.70 11.58
C VAL A 107 -12.54 -0.29 12.36
N PRO A 108 -12.62 -0.07 13.69
CA PRO A 108 -11.49 0.41 14.50
C PRO A 108 -10.21 -0.41 14.35
N GLU A 109 -10.29 -1.74 14.36
CA GLU A 109 -9.12 -2.61 14.24
C GLU A 109 -8.45 -2.51 12.86
N ALA A 110 -9.25 -2.33 11.80
CA ALA A 110 -8.75 -2.12 10.46
C ALA A 110 -8.13 -0.71 10.34
N THR A 111 -8.72 0.30 11.00
CA THR A 111 -8.16 1.65 11.10
C THR A 111 -6.79 1.63 11.77
N ASP A 112 -6.65 0.98 12.92
CA ASP A 112 -5.40 0.91 13.68
C ASP A 112 -4.30 0.17 12.90
N THR A 113 -4.69 -0.91 12.21
CA THR A 113 -3.80 -1.65 11.32
C THR A 113 -3.31 -0.77 10.17
N MET A 114 -4.21 -0.03 9.52
CA MET A 114 -3.84 0.87 8.43
C MET A 114 -3.00 2.05 8.92
N ARG A 115 -3.27 2.59 10.12
CA ARG A 115 -2.46 3.64 10.72
C ARG A 115 -1.01 3.20 10.86
N GLY A 116 -0.78 2.03 11.49
CA GLY A 116 0.57 1.49 11.64
C GLY A 116 1.29 1.27 10.30
N TYR A 117 0.56 0.79 9.28
CA TYR A 117 1.11 0.64 7.93
C TYR A 117 1.54 1.98 7.31
N LEU A 118 0.67 3.00 7.37
CA LEU A 118 0.97 4.32 6.81
C LEU A 118 2.09 5.01 7.58
N ASP A 119 2.14 4.87 8.90
CA ASP A 119 3.25 5.36 9.73
C ASP A 119 4.58 4.72 9.29
N GLU A 120 4.59 3.41 9.06
CA GLU A 120 5.78 2.71 8.53
C GLU A 120 6.18 3.22 7.13
N ARG A 121 5.21 3.54 6.26
CA ARG A 121 5.49 4.16 4.94
C ARG A 121 6.09 5.56 5.08
N VAL A 122 5.59 6.37 6.00
CA VAL A 122 6.16 7.69 6.30
C VAL A 122 7.62 7.56 6.76
N GLU A 123 7.90 6.65 7.68
CA GLU A 123 9.27 6.44 8.19
C GLU A 123 10.20 5.86 7.11
N ASN A 124 9.71 4.96 6.26
CA ASN A 124 10.49 4.43 5.13
C ASN A 124 10.85 5.53 4.13
N LEU A 125 9.88 6.36 3.75
CA LEU A 125 10.11 7.47 2.81
C LEU A 125 10.99 8.56 3.43
N THR A 126 10.84 8.85 4.73
CA THR A 126 11.71 9.80 5.43
C THR A 126 13.18 9.38 5.36
N ARG A 127 13.46 8.06 5.42
CA ARG A 127 14.83 7.52 5.31
C ARG A 127 15.43 7.60 3.91
N SER A 128 14.62 7.80 2.87
CA SER A 128 15.09 7.88 1.48
C SER A 128 15.14 9.30 0.92
N LEU A 129 14.76 10.30 1.73
CA LEU A 129 14.76 11.72 1.37
C LEU A 129 15.83 12.47 2.17
N ASP A 130 16.44 13.47 1.54
CA ASP A 130 17.37 14.38 2.20
C ASP A 130 16.67 15.68 2.65
N GLY A 131 17.29 16.37 3.62
CA GLY A 131 16.88 17.68 4.13
C GLY A 131 16.13 17.66 5.48
N ASP A 132 16.13 18.81 6.17
CA ASP A 132 15.53 18.96 7.50
C ASP A 132 14.00 18.78 7.50
N ASP A 133 13.36 18.93 6.34
CA ASP A 133 11.92 18.80 6.14
C ASP A 133 11.48 17.43 5.59
N ALA A 134 12.40 16.46 5.46
CA ALA A 134 12.16 15.14 4.89
C ALA A 134 10.93 14.44 5.48
N ARG A 135 10.77 14.48 6.81
CA ARG A 135 9.61 13.89 7.50
C ARG A 135 8.29 14.53 7.09
N LEU A 136 8.24 15.86 6.98
CA LEU A 136 7.03 16.59 6.59
C LEU A 136 6.66 16.30 5.12
N ARG A 137 7.67 16.25 4.24
CA ARG A 137 7.50 15.84 2.84
C ARG A 137 6.98 14.41 2.73
N ALA A 138 7.51 13.49 3.54
CA ALA A 138 7.02 12.11 3.58
C ALA A 138 5.55 12.03 4.05
N VAL A 139 5.18 12.76 5.11
CA VAL A 139 3.79 12.84 5.60
C VAL A 139 2.84 13.36 4.52
N MET A 140 3.22 14.46 3.84
CA MET A 140 2.41 15.04 2.76
C MET A 140 2.28 14.10 1.57
N THR A 141 3.35 13.39 1.21
CA THR A 141 3.36 12.44 0.09
C THR A 141 2.43 11.26 0.36
N VAL A 142 2.60 10.59 1.51
CA VAL A 142 1.77 9.43 1.89
C VAL A 142 0.30 9.84 2.03
N SER A 143 0.03 11.00 2.65
CA SER A 143 -1.33 11.54 2.78
C SER A 143 -1.94 11.91 1.42
N GLY A 144 -1.15 12.49 0.51
CA GLY A 144 -1.58 12.85 -0.84
C GLY A 144 -1.97 11.62 -1.67
N ILE A 145 -1.15 10.56 -1.64
CA ILE A 145 -1.45 9.28 -2.32
C ILE A 145 -2.74 8.67 -1.78
N LEU A 146 -2.93 8.66 -0.46
CA LEU A 146 -4.18 8.19 0.15
C LEU A 146 -5.37 9.06 -0.28
N GLY A 147 -5.20 10.39 -0.26
CA GLY A 147 -6.21 11.35 -0.70
C GLY A 147 -6.66 11.11 -2.14
N ILE A 148 -5.72 10.92 -3.06
CA ILE A 148 -5.99 10.55 -4.47
C ILE A 148 -6.79 9.24 -4.54
N THR A 149 -6.36 8.24 -3.76
CA THR A 149 -7.05 6.94 -3.72
C THR A 149 -8.52 7.12 -3.31
N ILE A 150 -8.79 7.95 -2.29
CA ILE A 150 -10.15 8.23 -1.81
C ILE A 150 -10.95 9.06 -2.83
N THR A 151 -10.39 10.15 -3.36
CA THR A 151 -11.11 11.06 -4.25
C THR A 151 -11.44 10.42 -5.59
N GLN A 152 -10.54 9.61 -6.13
CA GLN A 152 -10.75 8.91 -7.39
C GLN A 152 -11.71 7.73 -7.25
N HIS A 153 -11.50 6.85 -6.26
CA HIS A 153 -12.20 5.57 -6.22
C HIS A 153 -13.44 5.52 -5.33
N PHE A 154 -13.52 6.39 -4.32
CA PHE A 154 -14.62 6.39 -3.36
C PHE A 154 -15.56 7.56 -3.56
N LEU A 155 -15.01 8.76 -3.66
CA LEU A 155 -15.82 9.96 -3.95
C LEU A 155 -16.17 10.07 -5.43
N ARG A 156 -15.37 9.43 -6.31
CA ARG A 156 -15.55 9.42 -7.77
C ARG A 156 -15.70 10.84 -8.30
N LEU A 157 -14.77 11.71 -7.93
CA LEU A 157 -14.83 13.12 -8.34
C LEU A 157 -14.85 13.22 -9.86
N SER A 158 -15.77 14.01 -10.41
CA SER A 158 -15.89 14.23 -11.85
C SER A 158 -14.64 14.87 -12.47
N ALA A 159 -13.77 15.47 -11.65
CA ALA A 159 -12.45 15.97 -12.10
C ALA A 159 -11.53 14.87 -12.66
N PHE A 160 -11.78 13.60 -12.35
CA PHE A 160 -11.07 12.46 -12.96
C PHE A 160 -11.74 11.95 -14.24
N GLU A 161 -12.96 12.39 -14.56
CA GLU A 161 -13.65 11.99 -15.78
C GLU A 161 -12.97 12.64 -16.99
N GLY A 162 -12.41 11.80 -17.88
CA GLY A 162 -11.71 12.25 -19.09
C GLY A 162 -10.21 12.49 -18.92
N ALA A 163 -9.67 12.41 -17.69
CA ALA A 163 -8.23 12.40 -17.48
C ALA A 163 -7.68 10.99 -17.76
N SER A 164 -6.79 10.86 -18.74
CA SER A 164 -6.11 9.58 -18.97
C SER A 164 -5.09 9.30 -17.87
N ARG A 165 -4.76 8.02 -17.66
CA ARG A 165 -3.69 7.59 -16.73
C ARG A 165 -2.38 8.33 -17.01
N ASP A 166 -2.04 8.50 -18.28
CA ASP A 166 -0.80 9.14 -18.71
C ASP A 166 -0.81 10.65 -18.42
N ASP A 167 -1.97 11.31 -18.53
CA ASP A 167 -2.10 12.73 -18.17
C ASP A 167 -1.97 12.94 -16.66
N LEU A 168 -2.57 12.06 -15.86
CA LEU A 168 -2.45 12.07 -14.41
C LEU A 168 -1.02 11.83 -13.96
N LEU A 169 -0.31 10.86 -14.56
CA LEU A 169 1.09 10.59 -14.27
C LEU A 169 2.00 11.76 -14.67
N ARG A 170 1.76 12.38 -15.83
CA ARG A 170 2.50 13.55 -16.28
C ARG A 170 2.32 14.72 -15.31
N ALA A 171 1.11 14.95 -14.81
CA ALA A 171 0.85 15.97 -13.80
C ALA A 171 1.49 15.61 -12.44
N ALA A 172 1.46 14.34 -12.06
CA ALA A 172 2.05 13.84 -10.83
C ALA A 172 3.59 13.94 -10.81
N GLN A 173 4.24 13.88 -11.96
CA GLN A 173 5.70 13.99 -12.05
C GLN A 173 6.24 15.28 -11.41
N GLY A 174 5.65 16.44 -11.74
CA GLY A 174 6.05 17.71 -11.12
C GLY A 174 5.80 17.75 -9.61
N TRP A 175 4.72 17.10 -9.15
CA TRP A 175 4.44 16.96 -7.72
C TRP A 175 5.50 16.08 -7.03
N VAL A 176 5.83 14.91 -7.58
CA VAL A 176 6.84 14.00 -7.03
C VAL A 176 8.23 14.64 -7.03
N GLU A 177 8.63 15.31 -8.11
CA GLU A 177 9.92 16.01 -8.19
C GLU A 177 10.04 17.13 -7.16
N SER A 178 8.95 17.89 -6.93
CA SER A 178 8.91 18.91 -5.87
C SER A 178 9.02 18.32 -4.46
N LEU A 179 8.61 17.06 -4.28
CA LEU A 179 8.66 16.34 -3.02
C LEU A 179 9.96 15.58 -2.80
N THR A 180 10.77 15.35 -3.83
CA THR A 180 12.08 14.67 -3.73
C THR A 180 13.26 15.63 -3.83
N THR A 181 13.10 16.81 -4.41
CA THR A 181 14.18 17.82 -4.48
C THR A 181 14.22 18.69 -3.23
N GLU A 182 15.42 18.93 -2.68
CA GLU A 182 15.67 19.85 -1.56
C GLU A 182 14.98 21.21 -1.82
N SER A 183 13.98 21.54 -1.00
CA SER A 183 13.45 22.90 -0.95
C SER A 183 14.51 23.79 -0.31
N ARG A 184 15.45 24.29 -1.12
CA ARG A 184 16.37 25.35 -0.70
C ARG A 184 15.52 26.53 -0.27
N SER A 185 15.29 26.67 1.03
CA SER A 185 14.77 27.91 1.58
C SER A 185 15.74 29.02 1.19
N PRO A 186 15.30 30.09 0.50
CA PRO A 186 16.14 31.25 0.33
C PRO A 186 16.42 31.80 1.73
N SER A 187 17.69 31.77 2.14
CA SER A 187 18.14 32.43 3.37
C SER A 187 17.64 33.87 3.36
N ARG A 188 16.77 34.21 4.31
CA ARG A 188 16.42 35.60 4.62
C ARG A 188 17.43 36.18 5.58
#